data_AF-R7U303-F1
#
_entry.id   AF-R7U303-F1
#
_cell.length_a   1.000
_cell.length_b   1.000
_cell.length_c   1.000
_cell.angle_alpha   90.00
_cell.angle_beta   90.00
_cell.angle_gamma   90.00
#
_symmetry.space_group_name_H-M   'P 1'
#
loop_
_entity.id
_entity.type
_entity.pdbx_description
1 polymer ?
#
loop_
_entity_poly.entity_id
_entity_poly.type
_entity_poly.pdbx_seq_one_letter_code
_entity_poly.pdbx_strand_id
1 'polypeptide(L)'
;MYCEHGLQTDSNGCDICQCAENPACPPVMCNMFCEHGFERDELGCRICQCADDPRCPEVNCDLFCPYGFKGDSRGCHTCECAQPAHCSQRDCRMNCPNGFLKDHEGCEICQCDEIAWLQEECRCPIQCLNHCEHGRVYDHAGCPTCECSPQ
;
A
#
# COMPACT_ATOMS: atom_id res chain seq x y z
N MET A 1 34.08 2.29 20.59
CA MET A 1 33.37 2.30 21.90
C MET A 1 31.89 2.11 21.62
N TYR A 2 31.16 1.37 22.44
CA TYR A 2 29.70 1.27 22.36
C TYR A 2 29.11 2.18 23.44
N CYS A 3 28.27 3.13 23.05
CA CYS A 3 27.56 4.04 23.96
C CYS A 3 26.06 3.80 23.76
N GLU A 4 25.32 3.52 24.83
CA GLU A 4 23.88 3.20 24.77
C GLU A 4 23.02 4.35 24.19
N HIS A 5 23.48 5.60 24.36
CA HIS A 5 22.77 6.82 23.93
C HIS A 5 23.47 7.56 22.77
N GLY A 6 24.39 6.89 22.06
CA GLY A 6 25.14 7.50 20.97
C GLY A 6 26.38 8.29 21.41
N LEU A 7 27.03 8.95 20.45
CA LEU A 7 28.21 9.78 20.64
C LEU A 7 27.80 11.25 20.80
N GLN A 8 28.58 12.02 21.56
CA GLN A 8 28.43 13.48 21.56
C GLN A 8 28.81 14.05 20.20
N THR A 9 28.22 15.18 19.82
CA THR A 9 28.58 15.90 18.59
C THR A 9 29.25 17.24 18.91
N ASP A 10 30.20 17.67 18.09
CA ASP A 10 30.79 19.01 18.17
C ASP A 10 29.83 20.11 17.66
N SER A 11 30.27 21.37 17.67
CA SER A 11 29.47 22.51 17.19
C SER A 11 29.13 22.47 15.69
N ASN A 12 29.76 21.57 14.93
CA ASN A 12 29.52 21.35 13.51
C ASN A 12 28.64 20.11 13.26
N GLY A 13 28.22 19.40 14.32
CA GLY A 13 27.42 18.19 14.23
C GLY A 13 28.23 16.91 13.96
N CYS A 14 29.56 16.94 14.12
CA CYS A 14 30.41 15.76 13.95
C CYS A 14 30.50 14.95 15.25
N ASP A 15 30.31 13.63 15.16
CA ASP A 15 30.51 12.73 16.30
C ASP A 15 31.93 12.82 16.86
N ILE A 16 32.05 13.00 18.16
CA ILE A 16 33.31 12.93 18.91
C ILE A 16 33.35 11.64 19.72
N CYS A 17 34.56 11.13 20.00
CA CYS A 17 34.78 9.89 20.75
C CYS A 17 34.47 10.01 22.27
N GLN A 18 33.31 10.57 22.61
CA GLN A 18 32.76 10.68 23.95
C GLN A 18 31.30 10.24 23.91
N CYS A 19 30.86 9.47 24.90
CA CYS A 19 29.46 9.06 24.97
C CYS A 19 28.57 10.26 25.27
N ALA A 20 27.42 10.34 24.60
CA ALA A 20 26.38 11.29 24.97
C ALA A 20 26.02 11.11 26.44
N GLU A 21 25.83 12.22 27.16
CA GLU A 21 25.28 12.14 28.52
C GLU A 21 23.92 11.45 28.44
N ASN A 22 23.63 10.60 29.43
CA ASN A 22 22.35 9.92 29.50
C ASN A 22 21.25 10.99 29.55
N PRO A 23 20.37 11.09 28.53
CA PRO A 23 19.30 12.06 28.55
C PRO A 23 18.47 11.77 29.79
N ALA A 24 18.40 12.74 30.70
CA ALA A 24 17.61 12.62 31.92
C ALA A 24 16.14 12.56 31.52
N CYS A 25 15.62 11.36 31.27
CA CYS A 25 14.23 11.19 30.92
C CYS A 25 13.35 11.60 32.11
N PRO A 26 12.40 12.54 31.93
CA PRO A 26 11.47 12.87 32.98
C PRO A 26 10.62 11.63 33.31
N PRO A 27 10.18 11.48 34.57
CA PRO A 27 9.24 10.42 34.93
C PRO A 27 7.94 10.60 34.14
N VAL A 28 7.45 9.51 33.56
CA VAL A 28 6.18 9.47 32.83
C VAL A 28 5.04 9.73 33.82
N MET A 29 4.38 10.89 33.72
CA MET A 29 3.30 11.30 34.63
C MET A 29 1.91 11.06 34.01
N CYS A 30 1.60 9.83 33.64
CA CYS A 30 0.26 9.43 33.19
C CYS A 30 -0.12 8.06 33.78
N ASN A 31 -1.38 7.93 34.17
CA ASN A 31 -1.95 6.73 34.79
C ASN A 31 -2.72 5.87 33.78
N MET A 32 -2.16 5.67 32.59
CA MET A 32 -2.74 4.81 31.56
C MET A 32 -1.97 3.49 31.48
N PHE A 33 -2.70 2.41 31.22
CA PHE A 33 -2.12 1.10 30.96
C PHE A 33 -2.04 0.90 29.45
N CYS A 34 -0.82 0.74 28.93
CA CYS A 34 -0.57 0.43 27.52
C CYS A 34 -0.08 -1.00 27.41
N GLU A 35 -0.83 -1.87 26.72
CA GLU A 35 -0.52 -3.30 26.57
C GLU A 35 0.85 -3.53 25.91
N HIS A 36 1.23 -2.67 24.97
CA HIS A 36 2.50 -2.72 24.23
C HIS A 36 3.54 -1.72 24.75
N GLY A 37 3.31 -1.12 25.91
CA GLY A 37 4.19 -0.11 26.49
C GLY A 37 3.95 1.30 25.93
N PHE A 38 4.84 2.22 26.30
CA PHE A 38 4.75 3.63 25.92
C PHE A 38 5.64 3.92 24.72
N GLU A 39 5.17 4.81 23.84
CA GLU A 39 5.95 5.39 22.77
C GLU A 39 7.16 6.16 23.33
N ARG A 40 8.20 6.31 22.52
CA ARG A 40 9.43 7.01 22.88
C ARG A 40 9.65 8.20 21.96
N ASP A 41 10.15 9.29 22.53
CA ASP A 41 10.61 10.44 21.75
C ASP A 41 11.97 10.17 21.06
N GLU A 42 12.49 11.18 20.35
CA GLU A 42 13.76 11.12 19.62
C GLU A 42 14.98 10.84 20.51
N LEU A 43 14.87 11.11 21.82
CA LEU A 43 15.91 10.85 22.82
C LEU A 43 15.74 9.46 23.46
N GLY A 44 14.72 8.71 23.07
CA GLY A 44 14.38 7.41 23.61
C GLY A 44 13.60 7.46 24.93
N CYS A 45 13.15 8.63 25.36
CA CYS A 45 12.38 8.82 26.58
C CYS A 45 10.91 8.48 26.36
N ARG A 46 10.30 7.78 27.32
CA ARG A 46 8.89 7.40 27.24
C ARG A 46 8.01 8.64 27.34
N ILE A 47 7.00 8.72 26.48
CA ILE A 47 5.99 9.77 26.49
C ILE A 47 4.62 9.21 26.89
N CYS A 48 3.67 10.08 27.22
CA CYS A 48 2.31 9.68 27.60
C CYS A 48 1.43 9.31 26.39
N GLN A 49 1.94 8.39 25.58
CA GLN A 49 1.28 7.83 24.40
C GLN A 49 1.56 6.34 24.35
N CYS A 50 0.55 5.52 24.06
CA CYS A 50 0.76 4.08 23.93
C CYS A 50 1.48 3.79 22.63
N ALA A 51 2.45 2.88 22.68
CA ALA A 51 3.02 2.31 21.47
C ALA A 51 1.93 1.53 20.73
N ASP A 52 1.96 1.62 19.40
CA ASP A 52 1.09 0.80 18.55
C ASP A 52 1.37 -0.69 18.76
N ASP A 53 0.35 -1.52 18.57
CA ASP A 53 0.53 -2.96 18.53
C ASP A 53 1.52 -3.29 17.40
N PRO A 54 2.61 -4.03 17.68
CA PRO A 54 3.57 -4.46 16.66
C PRO A 54 2.94 -5.40 15.62
N ARG A 55 1.78 -5.99 15.92
CA ARG A 55 1.03 -6.84 15.01
C ARG A 55 0.18 -5.99 14.06
N CYS A 56 0.06 -6.47 12.83
CA CYS A 56 -0.87 -5.86 11.89
C CYS A 56 -2.32 -6.11 12.32
N PRO A 57 -3.19 -5.08 12.25
CA PRO A 57 -4.62 -5.27 12.49
C PRO A 57 -5.18 -6.23 11.43
N GLU A 58 -6.18 -7.03 11.81
CA GLU A 58 -6.90 -7.84 10.83
C GLU A 58 -7.68 -6.91 9.89
N VAL A 59 -7.46 -7.09 8.59
CA VAL A 59 -8.11 -6.32 7.53
C VAL A 59 -9.24 -7.17 6.99
N ASN A 60 -10.48 -6.80 7.29
CA ASN A 60 -11.65 -7.52 6.78
C ASN A 60 -12.36 -6.67 5.72
N CYS A 61 -11.91 -6.82 4.47
CA CYS A 61 -12.51 -6.15 3.31
C CYS A 61 -12.75 -7.18 2.21
N ASP A 62 -13.98 -7.24 1.71
CA ASP A 62 -14.41 -8.18 0.66
C ASP A 62 -13.97 -7.72 -0.74
N LEU A 63 -12.68 -7.42 -0.89
CA LEU A 63 -12.05 -6.96 -2.13
C LEU A 63 -11.22 -8.09 -2.75
N PHE A 64 -11.43 -8.35 -4.05
CA PHE A 64 -10.54 -9.20 -4.82
C PHE A 64 -9.45 -8.35 -5.49
N CYS A 65 -8.22 -8.43 -4.98
CA CYS A 65 -7.09 -7.70 -5.54
C CYS A 65 -6.14 -8.65 -6.30
N PRO A 66 -6.01 -8.53 -7.64
CA PRO A 66 -5.19 -9.45 -8.45
C PRO A 66 -3.69 -9.36 -8.14
N TYR A 67 -3.23 -8.21 -7.64
CA TYR A 67 -1.83 -7.99 -7.24
C TYR A 67 -1.66 -7.96 -5.71
N GLY A 68 -2.67 -8.40 -4.95
CA GLY A 68 -2.69 -8.35 -3.49
C GLY A 68 -3.06 -6.97 -2.92
N PHE A 69 -3.00 -6.86 -1.60
CA PHE A 69 -3.33 -5.64 -0.87
C PHE A 69 -2.12 -4.73 -0.71
N LYS A 70 -2.35 -3.42 -0.78
CA LYS A 70 -1.35 -2.39 -0.50
C LYS A 70 -0.92 -2.47 0.97
N GLY A 71 0.34 -2.17 1.24
CA GLY A 71 0.88 -2.05 2.60
C GLY A 71 0.88 -0.61 3.11
N ASP A 72 0.66 -0.41 4.40
CA ASP A 72 0.92 0.85 5.10
C ASP A 72 2.43 1.04 5.36
N SER A 73 2.80 2.12 6.06
CA SER A 73 4.21 2.43 6.40
C SER A 73 4.88 1.40 7.31
N ARG A 74 4.09 0.55 7.98
CA ARG A 74 4.57 -0.57 8.83
C ARG A 74 4.59 -1.89 8.05
N GLY A 75 4.11 -1.90 6.80
CA GLY A 75 3.98 -3.09 5.97
C GLY A 75 2.70 -3.89 6.23
N CYS A 76 1.74 -3.34 6.97
CA CYS A 76 0.45 -3.97 7.20
C CYS A 76 -0.48 -3.77 6.02
N HIS A 77 -1.23 -4.80 5.65
CA HIS A 77 -2.20 -4.68 4.57
C HIS A 77 -3.25 -3.60 4.87
N THR A 78 -3.71 -2.92 3.83
CA THR A 78 -4.81 -1.97 3.89
C THR A 78 -5.92 -2.45 2.97
N CYS A 79 -7.13 -1.88 3.09
CA CYS A 79 -8.24 -2.16 2.18
C CYS A 79 -8.11 -1.43 0.84
N GLU A 80 -6.90 -1.37 0.30
CA GLU A 80 -6.58 -0.80 -1.00
C GLU A 80 -5.84 -1.88 -1.80
N CYS A 81 -6.13 -1.99 -3.10
CA CYS A 81 -5.40 -2.93 -3.94
C CYS A 81 -4.01 -2.39 -4.28
N ALA A 82 -3.02 -3.28 -4.26
CA ALA A 82 -1.71 -2.98 -4.79
C ALA A 82 -1.77 -2.83 -6.32
N GLN A 83 -0.90 -1.98 -6.85
CA GLN A 83 -0.67 -1.83 -8.29
C GLN A 83 0.39 -2.84 -8.77
N PRO A 84 0.44 -3.14 -10.08
CA PRO A 84 1.54 -3.89 -10.66
C PRO A 84 2.92 -3.33 -10.26
N ALA A 85 3.92 -4.20 -10.08
CA ALA A 85 5.25 -3.80 -9.61
C ALA A 85 6.00 -2.83 -10.54
N HIS A 86 5.62 -2.76 -11.83
CA HIS A 86 6.20 -1.82 -12.78
C HIS A 86 5.60 -0.42 -12.70
N CYS A 87 4.45 -0.27 -12.02
CA CYS A 87 3.80 1.02 -11.85
C CYS A 87 4.62 1.90 -10.91
N SER A 88 4.77 3.16 -11.30
CA SER A 88 5.38 4.16 -10.40
C SER A 88 4.44 4.40 -9.22
N GLN A 89 4.97 4.43 -8.00
CA GLN A 89 4.20 4.86 -6.83
C GLN A 89 3.70 6.30 -7.05
N ARG A 90 2.39 6.44 -7.28
CA ARG A 90 1.71 7.71 -7.43
C ARG A 90 0.67 7.83 -6.31
N ASP A 91 0.83 8.83 -5.44
CA ASP A 91 -0.14 9.12 -4.40
C ASP A 91 -1.23 10.06 -4.94
N CYS A 92 -2.28 9.47 -5.50
CA CYS A 92 -3.45 10.23 -5.93
C CYS A 92 -4.31 10.58 -4.70
N ARG A 93 -4.49 11.88 -4.41
CA ARG A 93 -5.18 12.36 -3.19
C ARG A 93 -6.65 12.75 -3.38
N MET A 94 -7.25 12.41 -4.53
CA MET A 94 -8.64 12.74 -4.82
C MET A 94 -9.57 11.65 -4.30
N ASN A 95 -10.74 12.04 -3.78
CA ASN A 95 -11.77 11.08 -3.42
C ASN A 95 -12.56 10.69 -4.68
N CYS A 96 -12.25 9.52 -5.24
CA CYS A 96 -12.94 8.97 -6.39
C CYS A 96 -13.81 7.80 -5.92
N PRO A 97 -15.16 7.90 -5.97
CA PRO A 97 -16.06 6.86 -5.48
C PRO A 97 -15.84 5.47 -6.09
N ASN A 98 -15.35 5.44 -7.33
CA ASN A 98 -15.11 4.22 -8.11
C ASN A 98 -13.61 3.90 -8.27
N GLY A 99 -12.72 4.62 -7.58
CA GLY A 99 -11.28 4.51 -7.78
C GLY A 99 -10.74 5.34 -8.96
N PHE A 100 -9.49 5.09 -9.30
CA PHE A 100 -8.74 5.82 -10.34
C PHE A 100 -8.76 5.09 -11.68
N LEU A 101 -8.73 5.84 -12.78
CA LEU A 101 -8.51 5.29 -14.12
C LEU A 101 -7.16 4.58 -14.18
N LYS A 102 -7.08 3.51 -14.97
CA LYS A 102 -5.86 2.75 -15.21
C LYS A 102 -5.41 2.88 -16.66
N ASP A 103 -4.11 2.89 -16.91
CA ASP A 103 -3.56 2.77 -18.26
C ASP A 103 -3.62 1.33 -18.80
N HIS A 104 -3.13 1.13 -20.02
CA HIS A 104 -3.08 -0.17 -20.69
C HIS A 104 -2.17 -1.20 -20.00
N GLU A 105 -1.27 -0.77 -19.12
CA GLU A 105 -0.40 -1.64 -18.33
C GLU A 105 -0.99 -1.94 -16.94
N GLY A 106 -2.10 -1.28 -16.60
CA GLY A 106 -2.84 -1.45 -15.35
C GLY A 106 -2.41 -0.50 -14.23
N CYS A 107 -1.64 0.55 -14.54
CA CYS A 107 -1.19 1.54 -13.56
C CYS A 107 -2.22 2.65 -13.39
N GLU A 108 -2.46 3.09 -12.14
CA GLU A 108 -3.42 4.16 -11.89
C GLU A 108 -2.88 5.51 -12.37
N ILE A 109 -3.78 6.26 -13.01
CA ILE A 109 -3.62 7.64 -13.41
C ILE A 109 -4.46 8.46 -12.44
N CYS A 110 -3.95 9.59 -11.92
CA CYS A 110 -4.68 10.43 -10.96
C CYS A 110 -5.84 11.20 -11.62
N GLN A 111 -6.82 10.47 -12.10
CA GLN A 111 -8.08 10.88 -12.71
C GLN A 111 -9.13 9.88 -12.22
N CYS A 112 -10.29 10.37 -11.78
CA CYS A 112 -11.34 9.48 -11.27
C CYS A 112 -11.90 8.61 -12.39
N ASP A 113 -12.16 7.35 -12.06
CA ASP A 113 -12.92 6.47 -12.93
C ASP A 113 -14.41 6.84 -12.86
N GLU A 114 -14.85 7.72 -13.77
CA GLU A 114 -16.26 8.09 -13.87
C GLU A 114 -17.14 6.97 -14.46
N ILE A 115 -16.54 5.85 -14.89
CA ILE A 115 -17.20 4.78 -15.63
C ILE A 115 -16.84 3.39 -15.07
N ALA A 116 -17.06 3.17 -13.76
CA ALA A 116 -17.19 1.81 -13.23
C ALA A 116 -18.56 1.19 -13.62
N TRP A 117 -18.94 1.28 -14.89
CA TRP A 117 -20.12 0.61 -15.49
C TRP A 117 -19.92 0.29 -16.99
N LEU A 118 -18.72 -0.12 -17.42
CA LEU A 118 -18.55 -0.82 -18.71
C LEU A 118 -18.11 -2.27 -18.57
N GLN A 119 -18.13 -2.85 -17.36
CA GLN A 119 -17.91 -4.28 -17.19
C GLN A 119 -19.21 -5.10 -17.10
N GLU A 120 -20.38 -4.48 -16.92
CA GLU A 120 -21.68 -5.18 -17.00
C GLU A 120 -22.34 -5.15 -18.40
N GLU A 121 -21.82 -4.35 -19.34
CA GLU A 121 -22.29 -4.34 -20.74
C GLU A 121 -21.22 -4.70 -21.77
N CYS A 122 -20.23 -5.51 -21.40
CA CYS A 122 -19.66 -6.44 -22.39
C CYS A 122 -20.68 -7.55 -22.71
N ARG A 123 -21.86 -7.16 -23.19
CA ARG A 123 -22.59 -8.01 -24.14
C ARG A 123 -21.74 -7.98 -25.41
N CYS A 124 -20.76 -8.87 -25.54
CA CYS A 124 -20.38 -9.33 -26.86
C CYS A 124 -21.53 -10.27 -27.28
N PRO A 125 -22.54 -9.84 -28.05
CA PRO A 125 -23.75 -10.62 -28.29
C PRO A 125 -23.53 -11.70 -29.34
N ILE A 126 -22.27 -12.07 -29.59
CA ILE A 126 -21.88 -12.90 -30.72
C ILE A 126 -22.16 -14.36 -30.38
N GLN A 127 -23.32 -14.85 -30.82
CA GLN A 127 -23.61 -16.28 -30.88
C GLN A 127 -22.92 -16.88 -32.11
N CYS A 128 -21.71 -17.38 -31.92
CA CYS A 128 -21.01 -18.12 -32.97
C CYS A 128 -21.54 -19.56 -33.04
N LEU A 129 -21.93 -20.00 -34.23
CA LEU A 129 -22.39 -21.37 -34.49
C LEU A 129 -21.24 -22.38 -34.65
N ASN A 130 -19.99 -21.91 -34.78
CA ASN A 130 -18.82 -22.75 -34.96
C ASN A 130 -18.11 -23.04 -33.63
N HIS A 131 -17.61 -24.26 -33.48
CA HIS A 131 -16.68 -24.65 -32.40
C HIS A 131 -15.23 -24.51 -32.91
N CYS A 132 -14.34 -23.98 -32.06
CA CYS A 132 -12.91 -23.83 -32.37
C CYS A 132 -12.10 -24.63 -31.35
N GLU A 133 -11.30 -25.61 -31.81
CA GLU A 133 -10.49 -26.47 -30.93
C GLU A 133 -9.36 -25.72 -30.20
N HIS A 134 -8.82 -24.65 -30.82
CA HIS A 134 -7.68 -23.87 -30.31
C HIS A 134 -8.08 -22.48 -29.80
N GLY A 135 -9.38 -22.24 -29.59
CA GLY A 135 -9.90 -20.94 -29.15
C GLY A 135 -10.20 -19.96 -30.29
N ARG A 136 -10.60 -18.74 -29.92
CA ARG A 136 -11.09 -17.69 -30.82
C ARG A 136 -10.10 -16.54 -30.93
N VAL A 137 -10.18 -15.82 -32.05
CA VAL A 137 -9.52 -14.52 -32.23
C VAL A 137 -10.31 -13.45 -31.48
N TYR A 138 -9.61 -12.46 -30.92
CA TYR A 138 -10.20 -11.31 -30.21
C TYR A 138 -9.92 -10.01 -30.96
N ASP A 139 -10.85 -9.07 -30.92
CA ASP A 139 -10.66 -7.74 -31.50
C ASP A 139 -9.84 -6.80 -30.58
N HIS A 140 -9.62 -5.56 -31.04
CA HIS A 140 -8.87 -4.53 -30.31
C HIS A 140 -9.55 -4.04 -29.02
N ALA A 141 -10.82 -4.41 -28.80
CA ALA A 141 -11.56 -4.15 -27.57
C ALA A 141 -11.63 -5.39 -26.66
N GLY A 142 -11.07 -6.53 -27.09
CA GLY A 142 -11.06 -7.78 -26.34
C GLY A 142 -12.35 -8.61 -26.45
N CYS A 143 -13.25 -8.34 -27.41
CA CYS A 143 -14.42 -9.18 -27.66
C CYS A 143 -14.05 -10.39 -28.57
N PRO A 144 -14.62 -11.59 -28.33
CA PRO A 144 -14.37 -12.76 -29.18
C PRO A 144 -15.03 -12.61 -30.55
N THR A 145 -14.30 -12.92 -31.62
CA THR A 145 -14.82 -13.00 -32.99
C THR A 145 -15.23 -14.43 -33.33
N CYS A 146 -15.98 -14.64 -34.42
CA CYS A 146 -16.27 -16.01 -34.90
C CYS A 146 -15.12 -16.63 -35.71
N GLU A 147 -13.95 -16.00 -35.74
CA GLU A 147 -12.73 -16.56 -36.35
C GLU A 147 -12.00 -17.44 -35.34
N CYS A 148 -11.59 -18.64 -35.78
CA CYS A 148 -10.80 -19.54 -34.96
C CYS A 148 -9.33 -19.14 -34.99
N SER A 149 -8.65 -19.23 -33.84
CA SER A 149 -7.21 -18.99 -33.77
C SER A 149 -6.49 -19.99 -34.69
N PRO A 150 -5.66 -19.55 -35.64
CA PRO A 150 -4.76 -20.46 -36.33
C PRO A 150 -3.78 -21.05 -35.28
N GLN A 151 -3.44 -22.32 -35.46
CA GLN A 151 -2.36 -22.98 -34.68
C GLN A 151 -1.02 -22.27 -34.91
#